data_AF-A0A2D7QTM8-F1
#
_entry.id   AF-A0A2D7QTM8-F1
#
_cell.length_a   1.000
_cell.length_b   1.000
_cell.length_c   1.000
_cell.angle_alpha   90.00
_cell.angle_beta   90.00
_cell.angle_gamma   90.00
#
_symmetry.space_group_name_H-M   'P 1'
#
loop_
_entity.id
_entity.type
_entity.pdbx_description
1 polymer ?
#
loop_
_entity_poly.entity_id
_entity_poly.type
_entity_poly.pdbx_seq_one_letter_code
_entity_poly.pdbx_strand_id
1 'polypeptide(L)'
;MLLAYFIYLATNAPHDPLEIEDGYVEYYRQKGLAEPVSLVYGMVENIDDNLGRLLTYLDFLGLDNDTIIIFLSDHGPSSGRFNAGFRSHKGNVYEGGIRLPFFIRWRCHIQAGVKIGQVAAHIDILPTLLDLCQIEIPDQLKLDRTSIRSLIEDPTSEWIERTLFIQTHRGSSPRQYHNAAAFLTDTNGYRIQVGGKVGRLIPLLRRWSFTKLIRIQGNNQT
;
A
#
# COMPACT_ATOMS: atom_id res chain seq x y z
N MET A 1 34.84 -5.78 -1.20
CA MET A 1 33.72 -6.27 -0.36
C MET A 1 32.68 -5.16 -0.37
N LEU A 2 31.61 -5.30 -1.15
CA LEU A 2 30.52 -4.32 -1.14
C LEU A 2 29.74 -4.52 0.17
N LEU A 3 29.55 -3.43 0.92
CA LEU A 3 28.70 -3.41 2.09
C LEU A 3 27.24 -3.44 1.63
N ALA A 4 26.48 -4.43 2.08
CA ALA A 4 25.02 -4.42 1.93
C ALA A 4 24.44 -3.20 2.67
N TYR A 5 23.45 -2.54 2.05
CA TYR A 5 22.78 -1.38 2.62
C TYR A 5 21.26 -1.57 2.62
N PHE A 6 20.61 -0.85 3.53
CA PHE A 6 19.16 -0.66 3.55
C PHE A 6 18.87 0.82 3.69
N ILE A 7 18.05 1.36 2.79
CA ILE A 7 17.67 2.77 2.79
C ILE A 7 16.14 2.86 2.87
N TYR A 8 15.64 3.52 3.90
CA TYR A 8 14.24 3.90 4.00
C TYR A 8 14.10 5.40 3.71
N LEU A 9 13.71 5.73 2.48
CA LEU A 9 13.53 7.10 2.02
C LEU A 9 12.06 7.50 2.13
N ALA A 10 11.69 8.03 3.29
CA ALA A 10 10.31 8.47 3.59
C ALA A 10 10.14 9.97 3.38
N THR A 11 9.92 10.39 2.14
CA THR A 11 9.65 11.79 1.81
C THR A 11 8.28 12.21 2.34
N ASN A 12 8.14 13.48 2.72
CA ASN A 12 6.84 14.05 3.13
C ASN A 12 5.91 14.33 1.94
N ALA A 13 6.46 14.63 0.76
CA ALA A 13 5.64 14.93 -0.42
C ALA A 13 4.74 13.74 -0.82
N PRO A 14 3.50 13.97 -1.29
CA PRO A 14 2.84 15.26 -1.52
C PRO A 14 1.92 15.67 -0.36
N HIS A 15 2.33 15.44 0.89
CA HIS A 15 1.56 15.88 2.07
C HIS A 15 1.60 17.41 2.22
N ASP A 16 0.55 17.97 2.83
CA ASP A 16 0.50 19.39 3.21
C ASP A 16 1.68 19.78 4.14
N PRO A 17 2.19 21.03 4.07
CA PRO A 17 1.77 22.12 3.18
C PRO A 17 2.16 21.87 1.71
N LEU A 18 1.32 22.35 0.79
CA LEU A 18 1.52 22.18 -0.64
C LEU A 18 2.50 23.22 -1.19
N GLU A 19 3.78 22.98 -0.96
CA GLU A 19 4.89 23.86 -1.34
C GLU A 19 5.73 23.21 -2.43
N ILE A 20 5.79 23.84 -3.60
CA ILE A 20 6.57 23.36 -4.74
C ILE A 20 6.92 24.55 -5.65
N GLU A 21 8.00 24.43 -6.41
CA GLU A 21 8.42 25.45 -7.39
C GLU A 21 7.37 25.60 -8.51
N ASP A 22 7.11 26.84 -8.93
CA ASP A 22 6.09 27.16 -9.95
C ASP A 22 6.27 26.40 -11.27
N GLY A 23 7.51 26.08 -11.64
CA GLY A 23 7.83 25.31 -12.85
C GLY A 23 7.11 23.96 -12.92
N TYR A 24 6.94 23.29 -11.77
CA TYR A 24 6.21 22.01 -11.68
C TYR A 24 4.69 22.15 -11.74
N VAL A 25 4.16 23.35 -11.54
CA VAL A 25 2.71 23.56 -11.35
C VAL A 25 2.06 24.16 -12.59
N GLU A 26 2.82 24.92 -13.36
CA GLU A 26 2.35 25.72 -14.48
C GLU A 26 1.63 24.87 -15.53
N TYR A 27 2.18 23.70 -15.88
CA TYR A 27 1.54 22.75 -16.78
C TYR A 27 0.14 22.35 -16.31
N TYR A 28 -0.03 22.05 -15.03
CA TYR A 28 -1.30 21.62 -14.44
C TYR A 28 -2.30 22.77 -14.32
N ARG A 29 -1.84 23.99 -14.02
CA ARG A 29 -2.65 25.22 -14.05
C ARG A 29 -3.18 25.51 -15.44
N GLN A 30 -2.34 25.40 -16.47
CA GLN A 30 -2.76 25.59 -17.88
C GLN A 30 -3.77 24.53 -18.35
N LYS A 31 -3.77 23.34 -17.76
CA LYS A 31 -4.81 22.31 -17.97
C LYS A 31 -6.13 22.64 -17.28
N GLY A 32 -6.21 23.73 -16.52
CA GLY A 32 -7.43 24.15 -15.82
C GLY A 32 -7.74 23.32 -14.58
N LEU A 33 -6.74 22.65 -13.99
CA LEU A 33 -6.93 21.92 -12.73
C LEU A 33 -7.07 22.91 -11.56
N ALA A 34 -7.85 22.52 -10.55
CA ALA A 34 -8.00 23.31 -9.34
C ALA A 34 -6.65 23.44 -8.63
N GLU A 35 -6.36 24.61 -8.05
CA GLU A 35 -5.03 24.94 -7.51
C GLU A 35 -4.45 23.88 -6.55
N PRO A 36 -5.20 23.34 -5.55
CA PRO A 36 -4.66 22.29 -4.70
C PRO A 36 -4.29 21.00 -5.44
N VAL A 37 -4.99 20.68 -6.54
CA VAL A 37 -4.69 19.52 -7.39
C VAL A 37 -3.45 19.79 -8.22
N SER A 38 -3.33 20.99 -8.80
CA SER A 38 -2.15 21.41 -9.55
C SER A 38 -0.88 21.34 -8.71
N LEU A 39 -0.93 21.85 -7.48
CA LEU A 39 0.21 21.80 -6.54
C LEU A 39 0.59 20.36 -6.18
N VAL A 40 -0.40 19.51 -5.84
CA VAL A 40 -0.14 18.10 -5.52
C VAL A 40 0.47 17.36 -6.72
N TYR A 41 -0.01 17.63 -7.94
CA TYR A 41 0.53 16.99 -9.14
C TYR A 41 1.95 17.45 -9.43
N GLY A 42 2.26 18.74 -9.24
CA GLY A 42 3.63 19.24 -9.30
C GLY A 42 4.55 18.58 -8.26
N MET A 43 4.09 18.36 -7.03
CA MET A 43 4.85 17.61 -6.02
C MET A 43 5.07 16.15 -6.42
N VAL A 44 4.10 15.51 -7.09
CA VAL A 44 4.23 14.15 -7.62
C VAL A 44 5.24 14.09 -8.77
N GLU A 45 5.23 15.06 -9.67
CA GLU A 45 6.24 15.19 -10.74
C GLU A 45 7.64 15.40 -10.15
N ASN A 46 7.77 16.22 -9.10
CA ASN A 46 9.04 16.38 -8.39
C ASN A 46 9.53 15.08 -7.71
N ILE A 47 8.62 14.25 -7.17
CA ILE A 47 8.98 12.92 -6.65
C ILE A 47 9.53 12.04 -7.79
N ASP A 48 8.88 12.05 -8.95
CA ASP A 48 9.28 11.26 -10.12
C ASP A 48 10.68 11.66 -10.60
N ASP A 49 10.96 12.96 -10.73
CA ASP A 49 12.28 13.48 -11.09
C ASP A 49 13.37 13.05 -10.10
N ASN A 50 13.09 13.13 -8.79
CA ASN A 50 14.06 12.74 -7.78
C ASN A 50 14.28 11.22 -7.73
N LEU A 51 13.25 10.42 -7.99
CA LEU A 51 13.41 8.99 -8.20
C LEU A 51 14.27 8.71 -9.43
N GLY A 52 14.04 9.40 -10.55
CA GLY A 52 14.87 9.33 -11.75
C GLY A 52 16.34 9.61 -11.46
N ARG A 53 16.63 10.68 -10.70
CA ARG A 53 18.00 11.03 -10.26
C ARG A 53 18.64 9.93 -9.42
N LEU A 54 17.89 9.32 -8.49
CA LEU A 54 18.37 8.20 -7.69
C LEU A 54 18.71 6.99 -8.58
N LEU A 55 17.83 6.64 -9.51
CA LEU A 55 18.04 5.51 -10.44
C LEU A 55 19.26 5.74 -11.33
N THR A 56 19.41 6.94 -11.90
CA THR A 56 20.60 7.32 -12.68
C THR A 56 21.88 7.22 -11.84
N TYR A 57 21.83 7.64 -10.58
CA TYR A 57 22.98 7.57 -9.70
C TYR A 57 23.36 6.12 -9.33
N LEU A 58 22.38 5.24 -9.10
CA LEU A 58 22.62 3.81 -8.88
C LEU A 58 23.23 3.13 -10.11
N ASP A 59 22.78 3.49 -11.32
CA ASP A 59 23.34 2.99 -12.58
C ASP A 59 24.79 3.48 -12.78
N PHE A 60 25.04 4.77 -12.52
CA PHE A 60 26.39 5.35 -12.55
C PHE A 60 27.36 4.65 -11.59
N LEU A 61 26.90 4.28 -10.40
CA LEU A 61 27.70 3.52 -9.42
C LEU A 61 27.84 2.03 -9.76
N GLY A 62 27.14 1.53 -10.80
CA GLY A 62 27.10 0.11 -11.13
C GLY A 62 26.34 -0.76 -10.13
N LEU A 63 25.49 -0.16 -9.29
CA LEU A 63 24.73 -0.84 -8.23
C LEU A 63 23.31 -1.24 -8.65
N ASP A 64 22.84 -0.73 -9.79
CA ASP A 64 21.43 -0.85 -10.20
C ASP A 64 20.96 -2.30 -10.42
N ASN A 65 21.85 -3.19 -10.86
CA ASN A 65 21.53 -4.62 -11.02
C ASN A 65 21.44 -5.38 -9.69
N ASP A 66 22.09 -4.88 -8.64
CA ASP A 66 22.15 -5.50 -7.31
C ASP A 66 21.39 -4.69 -6.25
N THR A 67 20.41 -3.88 -6.69
CA THR A 67 19.56 -3.09 -5.81
C THR A 67 18.10 -3.44 -6.01
N ILE A 68 17.44 -3.88 -4.94
CA ILE A 68 15.97 -3.98 -4.87
C ILE A 68 15.42 -2.57 -4.59
N ILE A 69 14.56 -2.08 -5.48
CA ILE A 69 13.90 -0.78 -5.35
C ILE A 69 12.41 -1.00 -5.20
N ILE A 70 11.85 -0.48 -4.11
CA ILE A 70 10.42 -0.51 -3.83
C ILE A 70 9.90 0.93 -3.79
N PHE A 71 8.87 1.24 -4.57
CA PHE A 71 8.11 2.47 -4.47
C PHE A 71 6.71 2.16 -3.97
N LEU A 72 6.25 2.86 -2.94
CA LEU A 72 4.90 2.75 -2.42
C LEU A 72 4.41 4.07 -1.82
N SER A 73 3.09 4.22 -1.74
CA SER A 73 2.45 5.23 -0.89
C SER A 73 2.14 4.66 0.48
N ASP A 74 1.96 5.50 1.49
CA ASP A 74 1.58 5.11 2.86
C ASP A 74 0.06 4.99 3.05
N HIS A 75 -0.71 5.85 2.37
CA HIS A 75 -2.17 5.84 2.33
C HIS A 75 -2.70 6.50 1.05
N GLY A 76 -4.02 6.42 0.85
CA GLY A 76 -4.70 7.09 -0.26
C GLY A 76 -4.67 8.62 -0.18
N PRO A 77 -5.18 9.35 -1.19
CA PRO A 77 -5.12 10.81 -1.23
C PRO A 77 -5.84 11.49 -0.05
N SER A 78 -5.39 12.66 0.39
CA SER A 78 -6.03 13.44 1.48
C SER A 78 -7.31 14.17 1.06
N SER A 79 -7.45 14.47 -0.23
CA SER A 79 -8.47 15.37 -0.78
C SER A 79 -9.10 14.80 -2.05
N GLY A 80 -10.17 15.45 -2.52
CA GLY A 80 -10.88 15.07 -3.75
C GLY A 80 -10.02 15.30 -4.99
N ARG A 81 -9.23 14.30 -5.35
CA ARG A 81 -8.47 14.20 -6.60
C ARG A 81 -8.62 12.79 -7.16
N PHE A 82 -8.09 12.59 -8.37
CA PHE A 82 -8.12 11.26 -9.00
C PHE A 82 -7.50 10.20 -8.08
N ASN A 83 -8.26 9.13 -7.83
CA ASN A 83 -7.87 7.98 -7.01
C ASN A 83 -8.24 6.65 -7.71
N ALA A 84 -8.19 6.63 -9.05
CA ALA A 84 -8.60 5.51 -9.89
C ALA A 84 -10.09 5.11 -9.78
N GLY A 85 -10.96 6.04 -9.38
CA GLY A 85 -12.40 5.79 -9.22
C GLY A 85 -12.73 4.96 -7.99
N PHE A 86 -11.77 4.77 -7.09
CA PHE A 86 -11.99 4.05 -5.85
C PHE A 86 -12.83 4.86 -4.86
N ARG A 87 -13.53 4.13 -3.98
CA ARG A 87 -14.37 4.75 -2.97
C ARG A 87 -13.50 5.39 -1.88
N SER A 88 -13.81 6.63 -1.53
CA SER A 88 -13.22 7.38 -0.40
C SER A 88 -11.71 7.66 -0.55
N HIS A 89 -11.05 8.02 0.55
CA HIS A 89 -9.72 8.64 0.56
C HIS A 89 -9.04 8.44 1.94
N LYS A 90 -7.86 9.04 2.17
CA LYS A 90 -7.08 8.99 3.42
C LYS A 90 -7.98 9.00 4.65
N GLY A 91 -7.68 8.09 5.58
CA GLY A 91 -8.44 7.95 6.82
C GLY A 91 -9.65 7.03 6.71
N ASN A 92 -9.85 6.31 5.60
CA ASN A 92 -10.97 5.37 5.42
C ASN A 92 -10.48 3.99 4.98
N VAL A 93 -11.19 2.93 5.39
CA VAL A 93 -10.92 1.53 5.01
C VAL A 93 -11.51 1.11 3.65
N TYR A 94 -11.97 2.06 2.85
CA TYR A 94 -12.37 1.80 1.47
C TYR A 94 -11.14 1.83 0.57
N GLU A 95 -11.19 1.16 -0.59
CA GLU A 95 -10.10 1.09 -1.57
C GLU A 95 -9.36 2.41 -1.77
N GLY A 96 -10.06 3.54 -1.86
CA GLY A 96 -9.43 4.83 -2.10
C GLY A 96 -8.59 5.36 -0.94
N GLY A 97 -8.71 4.79 0.26
CA GLY A 97 -7.86 5.09 1.41
C GLY A 97 -6.72 4.10 1.64
N ILE A 98 -6.83 2.86 1.15
CA ILE A 98 -5.93 1.74 1.54
C ILE A 98 -5.32 0.96 0.36
N ARG A 99 -5.83 1.12 -0.86
CA ARG A 99 -5.25 0.49 -2.06
C ARG A 99 -4.31 1.46 -2.73
N LEU A 100 -3.03 1.10 -2.75
CA LEU A 100 -1.93 2.02 -3.02
C LEU A 100 -1.12 1.55 -4.22
N PRO A 101 -0.46 2.48 -4.93
CA PRO A 101 0.59 2.08 -5.87
C PRO A 101 1.69 1.34 -5.11
N PHE A 102 2.13 0.22 -5.67
CA PHE A 102 3.27 -0.56 -5.20
C PHE A 102 4.03 -1.03 -6.43
N PHE A 103 5.30 -0.65 -6.53
CA PHE A 103 6.21 -1.12 -7.56
C PHE A 103 7.43 -1.73 -6.90
N ILE A 104 7.88 -2.87 -7.42
CA ILE A 104 9.14 -3.50 -7.05
C ILE A 104 9.97 -3.72 -8.30
N ARG A 105 11.26 -3.43 -8.21
CA ARG A 105 12.22 -3.58 -9.30
C ARG A 105 13.52 -4.14 -8.74
N TRP A 106 14.04 -5.16 -9.41
CA TRP A 106 15.38 -5.68 -9.19
C TRP A 106 15.89 -6.16 -10.55
N ARG A 107 16.75 -5.35 -11.19
CA ARG A 107 17.20 -5.64 -12.57
C ARG A 107 17.93 -6.96 -12.61
N CYS A 108 17.79 -7.71 -13.71
CA CYS A 108 18.36 -9.04 -13.88
C CYS A 108 17.80 -10.15 -12.97
N HIS A 109 16.93 -9.83 -12.00
CA HIS A 109 16.32 -10.79 -11.07
C HIS A 109 14.80 -10.86 -11.19
N ILE A 110 14.13 -9.73 -11.44
CA ILE A 110 12.67 -9.65 -11.57
C ILE A 110 12.30 -9.31 -13.03
N GLN A 111 11.33 -10.03 -13.59
CA GLN A 111 10.83 -9.76 -14.93
C GLN A 111 10.12 -8.39 -14.99
N ALA A 112 10.52 -7.57 -15.97
CA ALA A 112 9.92 -6.24 -16.17
C ALA A 112 8.52 -6.33 -16.80
N GLY A 113 7.69 -5.30 -16.55
CA GLY A 113 6.37 -5.15 -17.17
C GLY A 113 5.29 -6.09 -16.63
N VAL A 114 5.58 -6.80 -15.55
CA VAL A 114 4.67 -7.74 -14.90
C VAL A 114 3.66 -7.01 -14.01
N LYS A 115 2.40 -7.46 -14.05
CA LYS A 115 1.33 -6.99 -13.16
C LYS A 115 0.84 -8.15 -12.30
N ILE A 116 0.88 -7.97 -10.99
CA ILE A 116 0.37 -8.92 -10.00
C ILE A 116 -1.01 -8.45 -9.55
N GLY A 117 -2.03 -9.30 -9.70
CA GLY A 117 -3.42 -8.97 -9.40
C GLY A 117 -3.86 -9.39 -8.00
N GLN A 118 -3.09 -10.25 -7.35
CA GLN A 118 -3.33 -10.79 -6.02
C GLN A 118 -3.15 -9.72 -4.95
N VAL A 119 -4.00 -9.76 -3.92
CA VAL A 119 -3.90 -8.82 -2.81
C VAL A 119 -2.75 -9.19 -1.87
N ALA A 120 -1.85 -8.22 -1.68
CA ALA A 120 -0.81 -8.21 -0.67
C ALA A 120 -0.95 -6.96 0.21
N ALA A 121 -0.18 -6.90 1.29
CA ALA A 121 -0.16 -5.76 2.21
C ALA A 121 1.26 -5.34 2.55
N HIS A 122 1.42 -4.09 3.01
CA HIS A 122 2.73 -3.54 3.42
C HIS A 122 3.46 -4.40 4.47
N ILE A 123 2.71 -5.16 5.27
CA ILE A 123 3.24 -6.10 6.25
C ILE A 123 4.05 -7.25 5.62
N ASP A 124 3.84 -7.55 4.35
CA ASP A 124 4.56 -8.59 3.61
C ASP A 124 5.92 -8.13 3.09
N ILE A 125 6.20 -6.82 3.09
CA ILE A 125 7.45 -6.26 2.56
C ILE A 125 8.65 -6.82 3.33
N LEU A 126 8.59 -6.83 4.67
CA LEU A 126 9.69 -7.33 5.50
C LEU A 126 10.04 -8.80 5.21
N PRO A 127 9.11 -9.78 5.31
CA PRO A 127 9.46 -11.16 5.01
C PRO A 127 9.87 -11.35 3.55
N THR A 128 9.34 -10.56 2.61
CA THR A 128 9.76 -10.60 1.20
C THR A 128 11.21 -10.14 1.03
N LEU A 129 11.60 -9.04 1.67
CA LEU A 129 12.98 -8.55 1.60
C LEU A 129 13.96 -9.52 2.26
N LEU A 130 13.60 -10.12 3.40
CA LEU A 130 14.44 -11.14 4.05
C LEU A 130 14.62 -12.36 3.14
N ASP A 131 13.55 -12.84 2.52
CA ASP A 131 13.56 -13.97 1.59
C ASP A 131 14.39 -13.69 0.32
N LEU A 132 14.17 -12.55 -0.34
CA LEU A 132 14.94 -12.14 -1.53
C LEU A 132 16.44 -11.98 -1.22
N CYS A 133 16.77 -11.48 -0.03
CA CYS A 133 18.15 -11.32 0.43
C CYS A 133 18.74 -12.59 1.07
N GLN A 134 17.99 -13.69 1.13
CA GLN A 134 18.41 -14.95 1.77
C GLN A 134 18.85 -14.78 3.23
N ILE A 135 18.16 -13.89 3.95
CA ILE A 135 18.39 -13.64 5.38
C ILE A 135 17.45 -14.53 6.18
N GLU A 136 18.03 -15.35 7.06
CA GLU A 136 17.25 -16.18 7.98
C GLU A 136 16.47 -15.32 8.97
N ILE A 137 15.20 -15.68 9.18
CA ILE A 137 14.32 -15.01 10.15
C ILE A 137 14.60 -15.64 11.52
N PRO A 138 15.03 -14.86 12.53
CA PRO A 138 15.28 -15.41 13.86
C PRO A 138 13.99 -16.01 14.45
N ASP A 139 14.09 -17.18 15.09
CA ASP A 139 12.94 -17.90 15.67
C ASP A 139 12.09 -17.06 16.64
N GLN A 140 12.70 -16.07 17.29
CA GLN A 140 12.01 -15.17 18.22
C GLN A 140 11.10 -14.15 17.50
N LEU A 141 11.35 -13.89 16.21
CA LEU A 141 10.59 -12.94 15.41
C LEU A 141 9.37 -13.64 14.79
N LYS A 142 8.25 -13.62 15.52
CA LYS A 142 6.96 -14.09 14.99
C LYS A 142 6.42 -13.09 13.97
N LEU A 143 6.33 -13.51 12.71
CA LEU A 143 5.70 -12.73 11.64
C LEU A 143 4.36 -13.37 11.28
N ASP A 144 3.26 -12.62 11.40
CA ASP A 144 1.93 -13.05 10.92
C ASP A 144 1.80 -12.99 9.38
N ARG A 145 2.92 -13.06 8.65
CA ARG A 145 3.09 -12.51 7.29
C ARG A 145 3.84 -13.48 6.41
N THR A 146 3.69 -13.31 5.09
CA THR A 146 4.25 -14.22 4.11
C THR A 146 4.94 -13.44 3.01
N SER A 147 6.10 -13.94 2.58
CA SER A 147 6.83 -13.40 1.44
C SER A 147 5.96 -13.44 0.18
N ILE A 148 5.94 -12.35 -0.60
CA ILE A 148 5.29 -12.30 -1.92
C ILE A 148 6.23 -12.80 -3.03
N ARG A 149 7.39 -13.38 -2.69
CA ARG A 149 8.40 -13.84 -3.66
C ARG A 149 7.82 -14.75 -4.73
N SER A 150 6.95 -15.70 -4.35
CA SER A 150 6.31 -16.59 -5.33
C SER A 150 5.53 -15.82 -6.40
N LEU A 151 4.82 -14.76 -6.01
CA LEU A 151 4.09 -13.88 -6.95
C LEU A 151 5.03 -13.02 -7.81
N ILE A 152 6.19 -12.64 -7.27
CA ILE A 152 7.22 -11.89 -8.00
C ILE A 152 7.85 -12.75 -9.09
N GLU A 153 8.15 -14.02 -8.77
CA GLU A 153 8.75 -14.99 -9.69
C GLU A 153 7.74 -15.51 -10.72
N ASP A 154 6.50 -15.76 -10.29
CA ASP A 154 5.40 -16.18 -11.13
C ASP A 154 4.07 -15.54 -10.68
N PRO A 155 3.53 -14.56 -11.43
CA PRO A 155 2.25 -13.91 -11.13
C PRO A 155 1.04 -14.84 -11.16
N THR A 156 1.18 -16.06 -11.68
CA THR A 156 0.12 -17.06 -11.73
C THR A 156 0.17 -18.05 -10.58
N SER A 157 1.21 -17.98 -9.74
CA SER A 157 1.36 -18.84 -8.59
C SER A 157 0.18 -18.74 -7.63
N GLU A 158 -0.13 -19.88 -7.00
CA GLU A 158 -1.14 -19.93 -5.95
C GLU A 158 -0.76 -18.95 -4.84
N TRP A 159 -1.78 -18.21 -4.36
CA TRP A 159 -1.61 -17.26 -3.29
C TRP A 159 -2.35 -17.70 -2.05
N ILE A 160 -1.75 -17.40 -0.89
CA ILE A 160 -2.30 -17.82 0.39
C ILE A 160 -3.69 -17.24 0.61
N GLU A 161 -4.62 -18.05 1.12
CA GLU A 161 -5.89 -17.57 1.64
C GLU A 161 -5.67 -17.01 3.05
N ARG A 162 -5.84 -15.71 3.23
CA ARG A 162 -5.85 -15.09 4.55
C ARG A 162 -6.78 -13.90 4.62
N THR A 163 -7.10 -13.52 5.85
CA THR A 163 -7.88 -12.31 6.13
C THR A 163 -6.96 -11.18 6.55
N LEU A 164 -6.95 -10.08 5.79
CA LEU A 164 -6.31 -8.84 6.19
C LEU A 164 -7.29 -8.00 6.98
N PHE A 165 -6.95 -7.66 8.22
CA PHE A 165 -7.73 -6.77 9.06
C PHE A 165 -7.16 -5.36 9.00
N ILE A 166 -8.01 -4.40 8.64
CA ILE A 166 -7.64 -2.99 8.59
C ILE A 166 -8.62 -2.21 9.45
N GLN A 167 -8.08 -1.38 10.33
CA GLN A 167 -8.88 -0.45 11.12
C GLN A 167 -8.19 0.92 11.12
N THR A 168 -8.98 1.97 10.92
CA THR A 168 -8.47 3.34 10.94
C THR A 168 -9.24 4.15 11.98
N HIS A 169 -8.56 4.64 13.01
CA HIS A 169 -9.17 5.45 14.06
C HIS A 169 -8.20 6.54 14.51
N ARG A 170 -8.75 7.63 15.06
CA ARG A 170 -7.98 8.64 15.80
C ARG A 170 -8.28 8.44 17.28
N GLY A 171 -7.29 8.00 18.05
CA GLY A 171 -7.41 7.69 19.48
C GLY A 171 -6.41 6.61 19.91
N SER A 172 -6.36 6.34 21.21
CA SER A 172 -5.48 5.33 21.82
C SER A 172 -6.14 3.96 21.98
N SER A 173 -7.40 3.80 21.58
CA SER A 173 -8.14 2.54 21.70
C SER A 173 -8.99 2.24 20.46
N PRO A 174 -9.09 0.95 20.07
CA PRO A 174 -9.99 0.53 19.01
C PRO A 174 -11.44 0.90 19.33
N ARG A 175 -12.15 1.40 18.33
CA ARG A 175 -13.59 1.67 18.43
C ARG A 175 -14.37 0.60 17.68
N GLN A 176 -15.28 -0.06 18.38
CA GLN A 176 -16.12 -1.10 17.81
C GLN A 176 -16.95 -0.53 16.64
N TYR A 177 -17.01 -1.29 15.53
CA TYR A 177 -17.75 -0.91 14.32
C TYR A 177 -17.36 0.44 13.71
N HIS A 178 -16.14 0.90 13.97
CA HIS A 178 -15.64 2.15 13.40
C HIS A 178 -14.56 1.85 12.38
N ASN A 179 -14.84 2.17 11.12
CA ASN A 179 -13.86 2.29 10.05
C ASN A 179 -12.90 1.10 10.04
N ALA A 180 -13.49 -0.08 9.87
CA ALA A 180 -12.83 -1.37 9.95
C ALA A 180 -13.25 -2.24 8.76
N ALA A 181 -12.31 -3.02 8.25
CA ALA A 181 -12.54 -3.93 7.15
C ALA A 181 -11.73 -5.22 7.30
N ALA A 182 -12.27 -6.30 6.75
CA ALA A 182 -11.65 -7.60 6.66
C ALA A 182 -11.65 -8.01 5.17
N PHE A 183 -10.46 -8.20 4.60
CA PHE A 183 -10.26 -8.50 3.18
C PHE A 183 -9.73 -9.90 2.99
N LEU A 184 -10.19 -10.54 1.93
CA LEU A 184 -9.71 -11.84 1.49
C LEU A 184 -8.73 -11.71 0.34
N THR A 185 -7.61 -12.42 0.45
CA THR A 185 -6.53 -12.40 -0.54
C THR A 185 -6.78 -13.29 -1.76
N ASP A 186 -7.61 -14.32 -1.65
CA ASP A 186 -7.92 -15.30 -2.71
C ASP A 186 -8.98 -14.80 -3.70
N THR A 187 -9.99 -14.12 -3.18
CA THR A 187 -11.14 -13.61 -3.93
C THR A 187 -10.99 -12.13 -4.31
N ASN A 188 -9.90 -11.49 -3.87
CA ASN A 188 -9.72 -10.03 -3.91
C ASN A 188 -10.97 -9.30 -3.38
N GLY A 189 -11.62 -9.88 -2.37
CA GLY A 189 -12.96 -9.55 -1.93
C GLY A 189 -13.03 -9.11 -0.47
N TYR A 190 -14.13 -8.45 -0.11
CA TYR A 190 -14.40 -8.05 1.27
C TYR A 190 -15.17 -9.14 2.02
N ARG A 191 -14.67 -9.55 3.19
CA ARG A 191 -15.45 -10.32 4.18
C ARG A 191 -16.35 -9.41 5.02
N ILE A 192 -15.83 -8.27 5.47
CA ILE A 192 -16.54 -7.27 6.28
C ILE A 192 -16.03 -5.87 5.91
N GLN A 193 -16.93 -4.88 5.82
CA GLN A 193 -16.55 -3.47 5.70
C GLN A 193 -17.54 -2.58 6.46
N VAL A 194 -17.03 -1.76 7.39
CA VAL A 194 -17.83 -0.82 8.19
C VAL A 194 -17.28 0.59 8.02
N GLY A 195 -18.05 1.48 7.40
CA GLY A 195 -17.70 2.88 7.16
C GLY A 195 -18.01 3.81 8.34
N GLY A 196 -17.28 4.92 8.45
CA GLY A 196 -17.22 5.82 9.61
C GLY A 196 -18.45 6.64 10.01
N LYS A 197 -19.69 6.23 9.68
CA LYS A 197 -20.89 6.74 10.36
C LYS A 197 -21.53 5.58 11.10
N VAL A 198 -21.70 5.71 12.42
CA VAL A 198 -22.44 4.75 13.24
C VAL A 198 -23.82 4.54 12.61
N GLY A 199 -24.02 3.42 11.91
CA GLY A 199 -25.30 3.15 11.25
C GLY A 199 -25.24 2.15 10.09
N ARG A 200 -25.86 0.99 10.35
CA ARG A 200 -26.20 -0.15 9.45
C ARG A 200 -25.04 -1.05 9.01
N LEU A 201 -25.04 -2.26 9.57
CA LEU A 201 -24.61 -3.46 8.85
C LEU A 201 -25.22 -3.42 7.44
N ILE A 202 -24.40 -3.44 6.41
CA ILE A 202 -24.87 -3.73 5.06
C ILE A 202 -25.17 -5.24 5.04
N PRO A 203 -26.41 -5.69 4.75
CA PRO A 203 -26.71 -7.10 4.61
C PRO A 203 -26.18 -7.60 3.26
N LEU A 204 -24.86 -7.66 3.10
CA LEU A 204 -24.18 -8.36 2.02
C LEU A 204 -23.96 -9.85 2.33
N LEU A 205 -24.41 -10.31 3.51
CA LEU A 205 -24.27 -11.68 4.01
C LEU A 205 -25.34 -12.68 3.50
N ARG A 206 -26.15 -12.35 2.49
CA ARG A 206 -27.28 -13.23 2.09
C ARG A 206 -26.97 -14.25 0.98
N ARG A 207 -25.73 -14.39 0.51
CA ARG A 207 -25.46 -15.34 -0.59
C ARG A 207 -24.10 -16.01 -0.59
N TRP A 208 -23.57 -16.39 0.57
CA TRP A 208 -22.39 -17.25 0.63
C TRP A 208 -22.54 -18.26 1.75
N SER A 209 -22.41 -19.54 1.42
CA SER A 209 -22.52 -20.66 2.34
C SER A 209 -21.57 -20.45 3.51
N PHE A 210 -22.16 -20.30 4.69
CA PHE A 210 -21.46 -20.03 5.94
C PHE A 210 -20.67 -21.27 6.34
N THR A 211 -19.35 -21.16 6.35
CA THR A 211 -18.53 -21.95 7.27
C THR A 211 -17.41 -21.03 7.75
N LYS A 212 -17.48 -20.66 9.04
CA LYS A 212 -16.57 -19.74 9.78
C LYS A 212 -16.81 -18.24 9.60
N LEU A 213 -17.92 -17.75 10.15
CA LEU A 213 -18.01 -16.37 10.61
C LEU A 213 -17.46 -16.30 12.05
N ILE A 214 -16.35 -15.59 12.27
CA ILE A 214 -15.86 -15.28 13.62
C ILE A 214 -16.82 -14.24 14.22
N ARG A 215 -17.71 -14.70 15.09
CA ARG A 215 -18.55 -13.82 15.91
C ARG A 215 -17.68 -13.31 17.06
N ILE A 216 -17.18 -12.08 16.94
CA ILE A 216 -16.59 -11.37 18.08
C ILE A 216 -17.75 -11.00 19.02
N GLN A 217 -18.04 -11.85 20.00
CA GLN A 217 -18.91 -11.49 21.13
C GLN A 217 -18.10 -10.62 22.09
N GLY A 218 -18.44 -9.35 22.20
CA GLY A 218 -18.00 -8.52 23.31
C GLY A 218 -18.71 -8.96 24.58
N ASN A 219 -17.95 -9.51 25.54
CA ASN A 219 -18.42 -9.63 26.92
C ASN A 219 -18.45 -8.22 27.51
N ASN A 220 -19.63 -7.63 27.64
CA ASN A 220 -19.84 -6.55 28.58
C ASN A 220 -20.00 -7.17 29.97
N GLN A 221 -18.88 -7.29 30.69
CA GLN A 221 -18.85 -7.33 32.14
C GLN A 221 -17.74 -6.39 32.63
N THR A 222 -18.11 -5.15 32.93
CA THR A 222 -17.96 -4.49 34.24
C THR A 222 -18.69 -3.15 34.19
#